data_AF-A0A348V5S1-F1
#
_entry.id   AF-A0A348V5S1-F1
#
_cell.length_a   1.000
_cell.length_b   1.000
_cell.length_c   1.000
_cell.angle_alpha   90.00
_cell.angle_beta   90.00
_cell.angle_gamma   90.00
#
_symmetry.space_group_name_H-M   'P 1'
#
loop_
_entity.id
_entity.type
_entity.pdbx_description
1 polymer ?
#
loop_
_entity_poly.entity_id
_entity_poly.type
_entity_poly.pdbx_seq_one_letter_code
_entity_poly.pdbx_strand_id
1 'polypeptide(L)'
;MSDRLFVGNGESSINYVDNTYFYRQDSTFLYYFGLSKPGLIGWIDLDADKECIFGDDPTIDSIVWTGSQPAIRELAQLAGIGSAGSLSDFRKMIHNTDPSHVRYLPPYRGEHVLQLSEYLGYHPSEVARRSSASLIMAAANQRNIKSDEEIDEIDKAVSVTADMHLAAMHFACEGMTEATVTAKVHEVAIAARGNLSFPIIGSINGQFLHKGFNEMASNLEVEMKKRADHWNSLEYPFGSEMPWDSTGQEEVYMWTSYFGYADKADVTLNAVLAYMPTVPHWGYNGSARRYWDFVYGGKLARIERQLHHYGSGLNAIPVLAAYRDNPDDFYLLRVGHAGSMGPLANTTRDGFGPAAFHSYPSTLDIDGYAGDYGSGFYGYAVNSSSYIYHHPEFGWVAFSGNLTQEGDWIKTEITTAGKNSVFIAPESLEINAVSGKIRQVDYNPLTDEMVIEFSGDAQFELHLPEDKKILSEKSLQKNKRGYYEIKKGKKERSIFRFKLSNNKIKQQ
;
A
#
# COMPACT_ATOMS: atom_id res chain seq x y z
N MET A 1 4.10 -45.70 13.64
CA MET A 1 3.15 -44.98 14.48
C MET A 1 3.17 -43.52 14.14
N SER A 2 2.25 -43.12 13.27
CA SER A 2 2.01 -41.71 13.08
C SER A 2 0.54 -41.50 12.87
N ASP A 3 -0.17 -41.18 13.94
CA ASP A 3 -1.59 -40.84 13.88
C ASP A 3 -1.76 -39.47 13.23
N ARG A 4 -2.95 -39.21 12.69
CA ARG A 4 -3.29 -37.93 12.05
C ARG A 4 -4.38 -37.25 12.85
N LEU A 5 -4.08 -36.05 13.33
CA LEU A 5 -5.02 -35.19 14.02
C LEU A 5 -5.46 -34.06 13.09
N PHE A 6 -6.78 -33.95 12.89
CA PHE A 6 -7.42 -32.87 12.14
C PHE A 6 -8.35 -32.10 13.07
N VAL A 7 -8.13 -30.79 13.21
CA VAL A 7 -8.96 -29.92 14.02
C VAL A 7 -9.97 -29.23 13.11
N GLY A 8 -11.25 -29.51 13.32
CA GLY A 8 -12.35 -28.82 12.66
C GLY A 8 -12.56 -27.43 13.25
N ASN A 9 -13.08 -26.52 12.44
CA ASN A 9 -13.38 -25.16 12.86
C ASN A 9 -14.52 -25.15 13.90
N GLY A 10 -14.40 -24.28 14.90
CA GLY A 10 -15.53 -23.84 15.71
C GLY A 10 -16.28 -22.66 15.07
N GLU A 11 -17.40 -22.29 15.67
CA GLU A 11 -18.05 -21.01 15.40
C GLU A 11 -17.19 -19.86 15.94
N SER A 12 -17.29 -18.69 15.29
CA SER A 12 -16.57 -17.49 15.70
C SER A 12 -17.57 -16.38 15.97
N SER A 13 -17.63 -15.90 17.20
CA SER A 13 -18.50 -14.79 17.58
C SER A 13 -18.06 -13.48 16.92
N ILE A 14 -19.02 -12.64 16.54
CA ILE A 14 -18.82 -11.29 16.00
C ILE A 14 -18.65 -10.29 17.15
N ASN A 15 -19.63 -10.24 18.06
CA ASN A 15 -19.65 -9.30 19.19
C ASN A 15 -20.26 -9.87 20.48
N TYR A 16 -20.91 -11.04 20.44
CA TYR A 16 -21.34 -11.82 21.61
C TYR A 16 -21.42 -13.31 21.23
N VAL A 17 -21.44 -14.20 22.23
CA VAL A 17 -21.25 -15.65 22.07
C VAL A 17 -22.12 -16.24 20.94
N ASP A 18 -23.42 -15.98 20.97
CA ASP A 18 -24.38 -16.60 20.05
C ASP A 18 -24.55 -15.86 18.71
N ASN A 19 -23.91 -14.69 18.50
CA ASN A 19 -23.90 -14.01 17.20
C ASN A 19 -22.61 -14.30 16.48
N THR A 20 -22.65 -15.30 15.62
CA THR A 20 -21.47 -15.86 14.97
C THR A 20 -21.35 -15.39 13.52
N TYR A 21 -20.11 -15.31 13.03
CA TYR A 21 -19.85 -15.20 11.60
C TYR A 21 -20.41 -16.43 10.88
N PHE A 22 -20.65 -16.28 9.57
CA PHE A 22 -21.01 -17.43 8.73
C PHE A 22 -20.02 -18.58 8.94
N TYR A 23 -20.55 -19.72 9.39
CA TYR A 23 -19.74 -20.90 9.68
C TYR A 23 -19.26 -21.57 8.40
N ARG A 24 -17.97 -21.89 8.36
CA ARG A 24 -17.34 -22.66 7.29
C ARG A 24 -16.28 -23.57 7.89
N GLN A 25 -16.33 -24.85 7.55
CA GLN A 25 -15.41 -25.89 8.04
C GLN A 25 -13.96 -25.68 7.55
N ASP A 26 -12.97 -26.24 8.27
CA ASP A 26 -11.61 -26.35 7.76
C ASP A 26 -11.59 -27.13 6.43
N SER A 27 -10.82 -26.65 5.46
CA SER A 27 -10.86 -27.23 4.10
C SER A 27 -10.32 -28.65 4.06
N THR A 28 -9.32 -28.94 4.89
CA THR A 28 -8.67 -30.25 4.90
C THR A 28 -9.48 -31.23 5.73
N PHE A 29 -10.06 -30.78 6.84
CA PHE A 29 -11.06 -31.53 7.58
C PHE A 29 -12.24 -31.92 6.68
N LEU A 30 -12.81 -30.96 5.94
CA LEU A 30 -13.92 -31.23 5.02
C LEU A 30 -13.53 -32.22 3.92
N TYR A 31 -12.31 -32.13 3.40
CA TYR A 31 -11.78 -33.06 2.39
C TYR A 31 -11.71 -34.50 2.90
N TYR A 32 -11.20 -34.73 4.12
CA TYR A 32 -11.04 -36.09 4.66
C TYR A 32 -12.30 -36.68 5.26
N PHE A 33 -13.21 -35.86 5.80
CA PHE A 33 -14.34 -36.35 6.58
C PHE A 33 -15.71 -35.95 6.04
N GLY A 34 -15.82 -35.01 5.09
CA GLY A 34 -17.11 -34.61 4.49
C GLY A 34 -18.11 -33.96 5.45
N LEU A 35 -17.72 -33.62 6.68
CA LEU A 35 -18.63 -33.12 7.73
C LEU A 35 -18.46 -31.62 7.99
N SER A 36 -19.55 -30.86 7.85
CA SER A 36 -19.61 -29.41 8.10
C SER A 36 -20.39 -29.05 9.37
N LYS A 37 -20.08 -29.71 10.50
CA LYS A 37 -20.56 -29.33 11.84
C LYS A 37 -19.43 -28.64 12.63
N PRO A 38 -19.70 -27.56 13.40
CA PRO A 38 -18.70 -26.90 14.21
C PRO A 38 -18.13 -27.80 15.32
N GLY A 39 -16.86 -27.56 15.67
CA GLY A 39 -16.23 -28.13 16.87
C GLY A 39 -15.89 -29.62 16.82
N LEU A 40 -15.75 -30.18 15.61
CA LEU A 40 -15.36 -31.58 15.43
C LEU A 40 -13.85 -31.77 15.46
N ILE A 41 -13.42 -32.95 15.91
CA ILE A 41 -12.03 -33.42 15.83
C ILE A 41 -11.99 -34.73 15.04
N GLY A 42 -11.09 -34.80 14.07
CA GLY A 42 -10.88 -35.97 13.22
C GLY A 42 -9.59 -36.67 13.59
N TRP A 43 -9.64 -38.00 13.65
CA TRP A 43 -8.50 -38.85 13.96
C TRP A 43 -8.38 -39.97 12.93
N ILE A 44 -7.18 -40.17 12.39
CA ILE A 44 -6.86 -41.31 11.52
C ILE A 44 -5.67 -42.05 12.09
N ASP A 45 -5.89 -43.29 12.50
CA ASP A 45 -4.87 -44.26 12.86
C ASP A 45 -4.51 -45.06 11.60
N LEU A 46 -3.34 -44.77 11.04
CA LEU A 46 -2.86 -45.42 9.83
C LEU A 46 -2.38 -46.86 10.07
N ASP A 47 -1.97 -47.19 11.29
CA ASP A 47 -1.46 -48.52 11.61
C ASP A 47 -2.63 -49.50 11.81
N ALA A 48 -3.75 -49.02 12.36
CA ALA A 48 -4.98 -49.79 12.55
C ALA A 48 -5.96 -49.73 11.37
N ASP A 49 -5.70 -48.89 10.37
CA ASP A 49 -6.59 -48.56 9.24
C ASP A 49 -7.99 -48.13 9.75
N LYS A 50 -8.00 -47.14 10.64
CA LYS A 50 -9.22 -46.66 11.31
C LYS A 50 -9.30 -45.14 11.37
N GLU A 51 -10.46 -44.64 10.99
CA GLU A 51 -10.88 -43.26 11.15
C GLU A 51 -11.94 -43.11 12.25
N CYS A 52 -11.85 -42.00 12.99
CA CYS A 52 -12.79 -41.62 14.05
C CYS A 52 -13.09 -40.12 14.00
N ILE A 53 -14.35 -39.77 14.29
CA ILE A 53 -14.77 -38.39 14.54
C ILE A 53 -15.18 -38.21 16.00
N PHE A 54 -14.71 -37.13 16.61
CA PHE A 54 -15.10 -36.73 17.95
C PHE A 54 -15.86 -35.41 17.93
N GLY A 55 -16.93 -35.35 18.70
CA GLY A 55 -17.76 -34.15 18.87
C GLY A 55 -18.76 -34.38 19.99
N ASP A 56 -19.37 -33.31 20.49
CA ASP A 56 -20.40 -33.44 21.51
C ASP A 56 -21.80 -33.39 20.87
N ASP A 57 -22.69 -34.25 21.38
CA ASP A 57 -24.09 -34.26 20.97
C ASP A 57 -24.81 -33.00 21.49
N PRO A 58 -25.87 -32.54 20.78
CA PRO A 58 -26.64 -31.37 21.20
C PRO A 58 -27.23 -31.55 22.60
N THR A 59 -27.03 -30.56 23.48
CA THR A 59 -27.71 -30.51 24.78
C THR A 59 -29.19 -30.15 24.61
N ILE A 60 -30.02 -30.44 25.61
CA ILE A 60 -31.44 -30.05 25.63
C ILE A 60 -31.60 -28.55 25.36
N ASP A 61 -30.76 -27.72 25.98
CA ASP A 61 -30.78 -26.27 25.77
C ASP A 61 -30.49 -25.92 24.31
N SER A 62 -29.49 -26.54 23.67
CA SER A 62 -29.19 -26.28 22.26
C SER A 62 -30.33 -26.68 21.32
N ILE A 63 -31.03 -27.78 21.61
CA ILE A 63 -32.16 -28.27 20.80
C ILE A 63 -33.31 -27.25 20.77
N VAL A 64 -33.52 -26.52 21.87
CA VAL A 64 -34.54 -25.45 21.93
C VAL A 64 -34.23 -24.32 20.94
N TRP A 65 -32.96 -24.03 20.67
CA TRP A 65 -32.54 -22.92 19.81
C TRP A 65 -32.23 -23.33 18.37
N THR A 66 -31.64 -24.52 18.16
CA THR A 66 -31.16 -24.97 16.85
C THR A 66 -32.04 -26.05 16.20
N GLY A 67 -33.09 -26.49 16.91
CA GLY A 67 -33.88 -27.67 16.56
C GLY A 67 -33.15 -28.98 16.82
N SER A 68 -33.81 -30.11 16.52
CA SER A 68 -33.21 -31.44 16.61
C SER A 68 -32.07 -31.57 15.60
N GLN A 69 -30.90 -31.95 16.08
CA GLN A 69 -29.70 -32.15 15.25
C GLN A 69 -29.30 -33.62 15.32
N PRO A 70 -28.76 -34.21 14.24
CA PRO A 70 -28.29 -35.59 14.25
C PRO A 70 -27.19 -35.79 15.30
N ALA A 71 -27.16 -36.97 15.91
CA ALA A 71 -26.07 -37.34 16.82
C ALA A 71 -24.75 -37.47 16.04
N ILE A 72 -23.61 -37.28 16.71
CA ILE A 72 -22.28 -37.39 16.08
C ILE A 72 -22.09 -38.75 15.42
N ARG A 73 -22.63 -39.81 16.03
CA ARG A 73 -22.59 -41.17 15.48
C ARG A 73 -23.37 -41.30 14.17
N GLU A 74 -24.50 -40.62 14.06
CA GLU A 74 -25.32 -40.62 12.83
C GLU A 74 -24.60 -39.86 11.72
N LEU A 75 -24.00 -38.71 12.05
CA LEU A 75 -23.18 -37.95 11.10
C LEU A 75 -21.98 -38.74 10.59
N ALA A 76 -21.25 -39.43 11.49
CA ALA A 76 -20.15 -40.29 11.12
C ALA A 76 -20.61 -41.40 10.16
N GLN A 77 -21.74 -42.05 10.45
CA GLN A 77 -22.29 -43.10 9.59
C GLN A 77 -22.70 -42.58 8.21
N LEU A 78 -23.30 -41.39 8.13
CA LEU A 78 -23.65 -40.74 6.87
C LEU A 78 -22.41 -40.37 6.03
N ALA A 79 -21.31 -40.02 6.69
CA ALA A 79 -20.03 -39.72 6.04
C ALA A 79 -19.18 -40.97 5.76
N GLY A 80 -19.66 -42.18 6.09
CA GLY A 80 -18.93 -43.42 5.90
C GLY A 80 -17.78 -43.66 6.88
N ILE A 81 -17.79 -42.98 8.03
CA ILE A 81 -16.73 -43.01 9.04
C ILE A 81 -17.03 -44.13 10.05
N GLY A 82 -16.09 -45.05 10.23
CA GLY A 82 -16.30 -46.29 11.00
C GLY A 82 -16.51 -46.11 12.51
N SER A 83 -16.07 -44.99 13.08
CA SER A 83 -16.19 -44.75 14.53
C SER A 83 -16.46 -43.28 14.91
N ALA A 84 -17.13 -43.10 16.04
CA ALA A 84 -17.49 -41.80 16.60
C ALA A 84 -17.39 -41.80 18.13
N GLY A 85 -16.99 -40.68 18.73
CA GLY A 85 -16.90 -40.51 20.18
C GLY A 85 -17.17 -39.08 20.65
N SER A 86 -17.20 -38.86 21.96
CA SER A 86 -17.35 -37.52 22.55
C SER A 86 -16.03 -36.75 22.57
N LEU A 87 -16.06 -35.42 22.76
CA LEU A 87 -14.82 -34.66 23.01
C LEU A 87 -14.14 -35.07 24.33
N SER A 88 -14.91 -35.58 25.30
CA SER A 88 -14.34 -36.18 26.52
C SER A 88 -13.52 -37.42 26.21
N ASP A 89 -14.00 -38.28 25.31
CA ASP A 89 -13.29 -39.49 24.90
C ASP A 89 -12.02 -39.14 24.12
N PHE A 90 -12.09 -38.14 23.24
CA PHE A 90 -10.91 -37.60 22.56
C PHE A 90 -9.85 -37.11 23.55
N ARG A 91 -10.24 -36.29 24.55
CA ARG A 91 -9.30 -35.79 25.57
C ARG A 91 -8.63 -36.93 26.33
N LYS A 92 -9.37 -37.97 26.71
CA LYS A 92 -8.79 -39.16 27.36
C LYS A 92 -7.82 -39.90 26.44
N MET A 93 -8.17 -40.03 25.17
CA MET A 93 -7.31 -40.69 24.18
C MET A 93 -6.00 -39.91 23.97
N ILE A 94 -6.10 -38.63 23.62
CA ILE A 94 -4.93 -37.81 23.26
C ILE A 94 -3.96 -37.61 24.42
N HIS A 95 -4.46 -37.52 25.67
CA HIS A 95 -3.61 -37.45 26.87
C HIS A 95 -2.78 -38.73 27.10
N ASN A 96 -3.24 -39.88 26.59
CA ASN A 96 -2.52 -41.15 26.69
C ASN A 96 -1.65 -41.43 25.46
N THR A 97 -1.71 -40.58 24.43
CA THR A 97 -0.92 -40.71 23.21
C THR A 97 0.37 -39.91 23.33
N ASP A 98 1.49 -40.50 22.91
CA ASP A 98 2.77 -39.79 22.82
C ASP A 98 2.66 -38.66 21.76
N PRO A 99 2.82 -37.38 22.14
CA PRO A 99 2.72 -36.25 21.21
C PRO A 99 3.68 -36.31 20.03
N SER A 100 4.81 -37.03 20.15
CA SER A 100 5.80 -37.20 19.08
C SER A 100 5.31 -38.07 17.92
N HIS A 101 4.30 -38.92 18.18
CA HIS A 101 3.64 -39.75 17.17
C HIS A 101 2.45 -39.06 16.50
N VAL A 102 1.94 -37.96 17.05
CA VAL A 102 0.79 -37.25 16.48
C VAL A 102 1.25 -36.29 15.38
N ARG A 103 0.70 -36.43 14.18
CA ARG A 103 0.96 -35.52 13.05
C ARG A 103 -0.28 -34.67 12.78
N TYR A 104 -0.08 -33.37 12.64
CA TYR A 104 -1.12 -32.40 12.36
C TYR A 104 -0.65 -31.36 11.34
N LEU A 105 -1.60 -30.65 10.74
CA LEU A 105 -1.37 -29.59 9.77
C LEU A 105 -1.16 -28.24 10.47
N PRO A 106 -0.44 -27.29 9.84
CA PRO A 106 -0.22 -25.97 10.44
C PRO A 106 -1.56 -25.24 10.67
N PRO A 107 -1.84 -24.78 11.89
CA PRO A 107 -3.08 -24.04 12.16
C PRO A 107 -3.03 -22.63 11.58
N TYR A 108 -4.17 -22.15 11.10
CA TYR A 108 -4.34 -20.77 10.61
C TYR A 108 -5.25 -19.91 11.51
N ARG A 109 -5.95 -20.54 12.47
CA ARG A 109 -6.80 -19.89 13.48
C ARG A 109 -6.15 -19.94 14.85
N GLY A 110 -6.33 -18.88 15.65
CA GLY A 110 -5.77 -18.81 17.00
C GLY A 110 -6.34 -19.90 17.92
N GLU A 111 -7.62 -20.24 17.77
CA GLU A 111 -8.30 -21.28 18.52
C GLU A 111 -7.67 -22.65 18.27
N HIS A 112 -7.30 -22.94 17.01
CA HIS A 112 -6.62 -24.21 16.68
C HIS A 112 -5.23 -24.27 17.30
N VAL A 113 -4.51 -23.15 17.36
CA VAL A 113 -3.22 -23.07 18.06
C VAL A 113 -3.39 -23.42 19.54
N LEU A 114 -4.41 -22.86 20.20
CA LEU A 114 -4.69 -23.12 21.60
C LEU A 114 -5.12 -24.57 21.85
N GLN A 115 -6.01 -25.11 21.02
CA GLN A 115 -6.44 -26.52 21.10
C GLN A 115 -5.27 -27.48 20.92
N LEU A 116 -4.43 -27.29 19.89
CA LEU A 116 -3.26 -28.13 19.65
C LEU A 116 -2.21 -28.00 20.77
N SER A 117 -2.06 -26.79 21.33
CA SER A 117 -1.21 -26.54 22.49
C SER A 117 -1.69 -27.34 23.71
N GLU A 118 -2.99 -27.30 24.01
CA GLU A 118 -3.61 -28.09 25.09
C GLU A 118 -3.45 -29.59 24.87
N TYR A 119 -3.77 -30.08 23.67
CA TYR A 119 -3.80 -31.51 23.37
C TYR A 119 -2.42 -32.17 23.34
N LEU A 120 -1.40 -31.43 22.90
CA LEU A 120 -0.05 -31.99 22.66
C LEU A 120 0.98 -31.49 23.68
N GLY A 121 0.60 -30.60 24.60
CA GLY A 121 1.48 -30.03 25.63
C GLY A 121 2.58 -29.11 25.07
N TYR A 122 2.41 -28.58 23.85
CA TYR A 122 3.35 -27.65 23.25
C TYR A 122 3.05 -26.21 23.68
N HIS A 123 4.09 -25.38 23.80
CA HIS A 123 3.87 -23.94 23.98
C HIS A 123 3.20 -23.36 22.71
N PRO A 124 2.24 -22.42 22.81
CA PRO A 124 1.51 -21.88 21.65
C PRO A 124 2.42 -21.39 20.50
N SER A 125 3.58 -20.80 20.82
CA SER A 125 4.55 -20.34 19.82
C SER A 125 5.29 -21.46 19.07
N GLU A 126 5.24 -22.70 19.57
CA GLU A 126 5.88 -23.86 18.95
C GLU A 126 4.95 -24.66 18.03
N VAL A 127 3.63 -24.54 18.21
CA VAL A 127 2.62 -25.37 17.52
C VAL A 127 2.80 -25.33 16.00
N ALA A 128 2.91 -24.14 15.40
CA ALA A 128 3.09 -24.05 13.95
C ALA A 128 4.40 -24.71 13.47
N ARG A 129 5.49 -24.55 14.22
CA ARG A 129 6.83 -25.09 13.88
C ARG A 129 6.90 -26.61 14.00
N ARG A 130 6.04 -27.21 14.83
CA ARG A 130 5.96 -28.66 15.05
C ARG A 130 4.94 -29.35 14.12
N SER A 131 4.34 -28.63 13.18
CA SER A 131 3.46 -29.20 12.16
C SER A 131 4.19 -30.22 11.27
N SER A 132 3.45 -31.18 10.73
CA SER A 132 4.02 -32.32 10.01
C SER A 132 4.22 -32.04 8.53
N ALA A 133 5.48 -31.83 8.11
CA ALA A 133 5.82 -31.65 6.70
C ALA A 133 5.36 -32.83 5.81
N SER A 134 5.46 -34.07 6.30
CA SER A 134 5.03 -35.24 5.55
C SER A 134 3.51 -35.28 5.35
N LEU A 135 2.74 -34.86 6.36
CA LEU A 135 1.29 -34.76 6.24
C LEU A 135 0.87 -33.62 5.31
N ILE A 136 1.54 -32.46 5.39
CA ILE A 136 1.32 -31.35 4.46
C ILE A 136 1.48 -31.82 3.01
N MET A 137 2.60 -32.49 2.71
CA MET A 137 2.88 -32.98 1.35
C MET A 137 1.87 -34.04 0.91
N ALA A 138 1.48 -34.97 1.80
CA ALA A 138 0.48 -35.99 1.48
C ALA A 138 -0.89 -35.36 1.17
N ALA A 139 -1.37 -34.46 2.03
CA ALA A 139 -2.65 -33.77 1.84
C ALA A 139 -2.65 -32.90 0.58
N ALA A 140 -1.55 -32.19 0.30
CA ALA A 140 -1.41 -31.41 -0.92
C ALA A 140 -1.44 -32.29 -2.18
N ASN A 141 -0.71 -33.41 -2.19
CA ASN A 141 -0.68 -34.33 -3.33
C ASN A 141 -2.05 -34.95 -3.61
N GLN A 142 -2.77 -35.36 -2.56
CA GLN A 142 -4.12 -35.90 -2.70
C GLN A 142 -5.09 -34.84 -3.22
N ARG A 143 -5.09 -33.64 -2.64
CA ARG A 143 -5.99 -32.55 -3.07
C ARG A 143 -5.64 -31.93 -4.43
N ASN A 144 -4.45 -32.19 -4.97
CA ASN A 144 -4.06 -31.71 -6.30
C ASN A 144 -4.78 -32.47 -7.41
N ILE A 145 -5.00 -33.78 -7.25
CA ILE A 145 -5.63 -34.66 -8.22
C ILE A 145 -7.08 -34.91 -7.76
N LYS A 146 -8.05 -34.43 -8.53
CA LYS A 146 -9.46 -34.50 -8.15
C LYS A 146 -10.02 -35.86 -8.53
N SER A 147 -10.84 -36.45 -7.68
CA SER A 147 -11.67 -37.60 -8.08
C SER A 147 -12.79 -37.14 -9.02
N ASP A 148 -13.46 -38.11 -9.65
CA ASP A 148 -14.59 -37.82 -10.54
C ASP A 148 -15.73 -37.11 -9.78
N GLU A 149 -15.99 -37.51 -8.52
CA GLU A 149 -16.99 -36.88 -7.66
C GLU A 149 -16.62 -35.43 -7.28
N GLU A 150 -15.34 -35.15 -7.06
CA GLU A 150 -14.87 -33.78 -6.81
C GLU A 150 -15.01 -32.90 -8.06
N ILE A 151 -14.76 -33.46 -9.25
CA ILE A 151 -14.95 -32.76 -10.53
C ILE A 151 -16.43 -32.42 -10.72
N ASP A 152 -17.34 -33.35 -10.44
CA ASP A 152 -18.79 -33.13 -10.53
C ASP A 152 -19.26 -31.96 -9.64
N GLU A 153 -18.73 -31.85 -8.42
CA GLU A 153 -19.05 -30.72 -7.53
C GLU A 153 -18.41 -29.39 -7.98
N ILE A 154 -17.18 -29.44 -8.53
CA ILE A 154 -16.53 -28.27 -9.14
C ILE A 154 -17.35 -27.76 -10.33
N ASP A 155 -17.83 -28.64 -11.20
CA ASP A 155 -18.63 -28.28 -12.37
C ASP A 155 -19.96 -27.61 -11.98
N LYS A 156 -20.60 -28.09 -10.90
CA LYS A 156 -21.78 -27.41 -10.33
C LYS A 156 -21.42 -26.01 -9.83
N ALA A 157 -20.33 -25.86 -9.07
CA ALA A 157 -19.90 -24.56 -8.54
C ALA A 157 -19.50 -23.57 -9.66
N VAL A 158 -18.83 -24.06 -10.70
CA VAL A 158 -18.46 -23.27 -11.89
C VAL A 158 -19.70 -22.84 -12.67
N SER A 159 -20.68 -23.74 -12.83
CA SER A 159 -21.96 -23.41 -13.49
C SER A 159 -22.69 -22.28 -12.76
N VAL A 160 -22.82 -22.36 -11.43
CA VAL A 160 -23.41 -21.29 -10.61
C VAL A 160 -22.58 -20.00 -10.71
N THR A 161 -21.25 -20.10 -10.75
CA THR A 161 -20.37 -18.93 -10.92
C THR A 161 -20.57 -18.27 -12.29
N ALA A 162 -20.81 -19.05 -13.35
CA ALA A 162 -21.14 -18.52 -14.66
C ALA A 162 -22.48 -17.75 -14.62
N ASP A 163 -23.49 -18.31 -13.96
CA ASP A 163 -24.79 -17.64 -13.77
C ASP A 163 -24.64 -16.34 -12.96
N MET A 164 -23.80 -16.33 -11.93
CA MET A 164 -23.46 -15.14 -11.14
C MET A 164 -22.86 -14.03 -12.03
N HIS A 165 -21.92 -14.37 -12.91
CA HIS A 165 -21.31 -13.42 -13.83
C HIS A 165 -22.29 -12.93 -14.91
N LEU A 166 -23.13 -13.83 -15.47
CA LEU A 166 -24.18 -13.46 -16.43
C LEU A 166 -25.21 -12.52 -15.80
N ALA A 167 -25.61 -12.77 -14.55
CA ALA A 167 -26.51 -11.90 -13.82
C ALA A 167 -25.91 -10.49 -13.65
N ALA A 168 -24.63 -10.38 -13.30
CA ALA A 168 -23.95 -9.08 -13.27
C ALA A 168 -23.95 -8.38 -14.63
N MET A 169 -23.58 -9.09 -15.70
CA MET A 169 -23.50 -8.52 -17.05
C MET A 169 -24.84 -8.03 -17.58
N HIS A 170 -25.93 -8.74 -17.28
CA HIS A 170 -27.28 -8.34 -17.69
C HIS A 170 -27.89 -7.25 -16.80
N PHE A 171 -27.52 -7.21 -15.52
CA PHE A 171 -28.09 -6.28 -14.54
C PHE A 171 -27.37 -4.93 -14.50
N ALA A 172 -26.06 -4.91 -14.76
CA ALA A 172 -25.26 -3.70 -14.65
C ALA A 172 -25.65 -2.65 -15.71
N CYS A 173 -26.01 -1.47 -15.24
CA CYS A 173 -26.28 -0.30 -16.07
C CYS A 173 -25.40 0.88 -15.63
N GLU A 174 -25.19 1.83 -16.54
CA GLU A 174 -24.51 3.09 -16.23
C GLU A 174 -25.19 3.80 -15.05
N GLY A 175 -24.38 4.35 -14.14
CA GLY A 175 -24.86 5.05 -12.94
C GLY A 175 -25.14 4.14 -11.73
N MET A 176 -25.10 2.82 -11.86
CA MET A 176 -25.24 1.91 -10.72
C MET A 176 -23.98 1.89 -9.84
N THR A 177 -24.18 1.64 -8.53
CA THR A 177 -23.05 1.43 -7.61
C THR A 177 -22.51 0.01 -7.72
N GLU A 178 -21.21 -0.16 -7.43
CA GLU A 178 -20.56 -1.48 -7.33
C GLU A 178 -21.29 -2.41 -6.34
N ALA A 179 -21.79 -1.86 -5.23
CA ALA A 179 -22.53 -2.59 -4.21
C ALA A 179 -23.85 -3.17 -4.76
N THR A 180 -24.58 -2.41 -5.57
CA THR A 180 -25.84 -2.85 -6.18
C THR A 180 -25.65 -4.06 -7.10
N VAL A 181 -24.61 -4.02 -7.94
CA VAL A 181 -24.29 -5.15 -8.83
C VAL A 181 -23.75 -6.34 -8.02
N THR A 182 -22.91 -6.08 -7.02
CA THR A 182 -22.37 -7.12 -6.12
C THR A 182 -23.47 -7.84 -5.35
N ALA A 183 -24.50 -7.11 -4.89
CA ALA A 183 -25.66 -7.72 -4.25
C ALA A 183 -26.40 -8.66 -5.20
N LYS A 184 -26.56 -8.28 -6.48
CA LYS A 184 -27.20 -9.14 -7.49
C LYS A 184 -26.39 -10.41 -7.74
N VAL A 185 -25.07 -10.32 -7.75
CA VAL A 185 -24.17 -11.49 -7.88
C VAL A 185 -24.33 -12.43 -6.71
N HIS A 186 -24.34 -11.89 -5.48
CA HIS A 186 -24.48 -12.69 -4.27
C HIS A 186 -25.86 -13.38 -4.18
N GLU A 187 -26.92 -12.71 -4.63
CA GLU A 187 -28.27 -13.27 -4.71
C GLU A 187 -28.29 -14.62 -5.46
N VAL A 188 -27.60 -14.71 -6.60
CA VAL A 188 -27.54 -15.93 -7.42
C VAL A 188 -26.87 -17.07 -6.65
N ALA A 189 -25.76 -16.80 -5.97
CA ALA A 189 -25.06 -17.80 -5.17
C ALA A 189 -25.93 -18.37 -4.04
N ILE A 190 -26.62 -17.49 -3.30
CA ILE A 190 -27.52 -17.88 -2.21
C ILE A 190 -28.74 -18.62 -2.75
N ALA A 191 -29.33 -18.16 -3.87
CA ALA A 191 -30.48 -18.79 -4.49
C ALA A 191 -30.17 -20.23 -4.96
N ALA A 192 -28.94 -20.50 -5.39
CA ALA A 192 -28.44 -21.83 -5.70
C ALA A 192 -28.13 -22.70 -4.45
N ARG A 193 -28.48 -22.22 -3.25
CA ARG A 193 -28.15 -22.85 -1.95
C ARG A 193 -26.65 -22.99 -1.70
N GLY A 194 -25.84 -22.18 -2.38
CA GLY A 194 -24.40 -22.09 -2.18
C GLY A 194 -24.02 -20.91 -1.30
N ASN A 195 -22.71 -20.65 -1.23
CA ASN A 195 -22.15 -19.42 -0.68
C ASN A 195 -20.85 -19.09 -1.41
N LEU A 196 -20.28 -17.92 -1.12
CA LEU A 196 -19.08 -17.40 -1.76
C LEU A 196 -17.82 -18.10 -1.23
N SER A 197 -16.89 -18.40 -2.15
CA SER A 197 -15.56 -18.91 -1.79
C SER A 197 -14.64 -17.82 -1.23
N PHE A 198 -14.90 -16.57 -1.57
CA PHE A 198 -14.23 -15.36 -1.07
C PHE A 198 -15.16 -14.13 -1.24
N PRO A 199 -14.92 -13.01 -0.53
CA PRO A 199 -15.71 -11.80 -0.71
C PRO A 199 -15.73 -11.33 -2.17
N ILE A 200 -16.91 -11.01 -2.72
CA ILE A 200 -17.03 -10.59 -4.12
C ILE A 200 -16.21 -9.32 -4.37
N ILE A 201 -15.31 -9.39 -5.36
CA ILE A 201 -14.56 -8.23 -5.85
C ILE A 201 -15.34 -7.62 -7.01
N GLY A 202 -16.42 -6.90 -6.70
CA GLY A 202 -17.22 -6.17 -7.67
C GLY A 202 -16.69 -4.75 -7.82
N SER A 203 -15.95 -4.45 -8.88
CA SER A 203 -15.39 -3.10 -9.05
C SER A 203 -15.37 -2.56 -10.47
N ILE A 204 -15.58 -1.25 -10.61
CA ILE A 204 -15.30 -0.49 -11.83
C ILE A 204 -13.80 -0.17 -12.00
N ASN A 205 -13.00 -0.40 -10.95
CA ASN A 205 -11.57 -0.13 -10.86
C ASN A 205 -10.75 -1.42 -10.89
N GLY A 206 -10.70 -2.07 -12.06
CA GLY A 206 -10.04 -3.37 -12.26
C GLY A 206 -8.53 -3.42 -11.96
N GLN A 207 -7.89 -2.32 -11.58
CA GLN A 207 -6.51 -2.30 -11.08
C GLN A 207 -6.35 -2.70 -9.62
N PHE A 208 -7.42 -2.60 -8.83
CA PHE A 208 -7.35 -2.96 -7.42
C PHE A 208 -7.72 -4.43 -7.29
N LEU A 209 -6.69 -5.25 -7.12
CA LEU A 209 -6.85 -6.71 -7.14
C LEU A 209 -7.69 -7.21 -5.96
N HIS A 210 -7.60 -6.58 -4.78
CA HIS A 210 -8.49 -6.80 -3.63
C HIS A 210 -8.89 -5.44 -3.01
N LYS A 211 -10.14 -4.99 -3.20
CA LYS A 211 -10.60 -3.68 -2.69
C LYS A 211 -11.07 -3.78 -1.23
N GLY A 212 -10.31 -3.17 -0.32
CA GLY A 212 -10.68 -2.95 1.09
C GLY A 212 -9.64 -2.14 1.86
N PHE A 213 -9.40 -0.87 1.50
CA PHE A 213 -8.45 0.03 2.21
C PHE A 213 -9.07 1.33 2.75
N ASN A 214 -10.36 1.58 2.53
CA ASN A 214 -10.99 2.82 3.01
C ASN A 214 -10.94 2.93 4.54
N GLU A 215 -11.21 1.83 5.25
CA GLU A 215 -11.10 1.78 6.71
C GLU A 215 -9.66 1.99 7.18
N MET A 216 -8.67 1.40 6.48
CA MET A 216 -7.26 1.59 6.81
C MET A 216 -6.80 3.04 6.59
N ALA A 217 -7.26 3.69 5.52
CA ALA A 217 -6.98 5.09 5.25
C ALA A 217 -7.59 6.00 6.34
N SER A 218 -8.86 5.78 6.70
CA SER A 218 -9.50 6.52 7.80
C SER A 218 -8.81 6.30 9.15
N ASN A 219 -8.38 5.06 9.45
CA ASN A 219 -7.64 4.77 10.68
C ASN A 219 -6.27 5.47 10.70
N LEU A 220 -5.55 5.46 9.58
CA LEU A 220 -4.28 6.18 9.47
C LEU A 220 -4.48 7.69 9.67
N GLU A 221 -5.49 8.28 9.03
CA GLU A 221 -5.81 9.70 9.17
C GLU A 221 -6.12 10.08 10.63
N VAL A 222 -6.89 9.25 11.33
CA VAL A 222 -7.18 9.45 12.77
C VAL A 222 -5.90 9.40 13.62
N GLU A 223 -4.99 8.45 13.38
CA GLU A 223 -3.72 8.38 14.11
C GLU A 223 -2.77 9.53 13.79
N MET A 224 -2.70 9.95 12.53
CA MET A 224 -1.88 11.09 12.12
C MET A 224 -2.44 12.41 12.68
N LYS A 225 -3.77 12.53 12.79
CA LYS A 225 -4.41 13.67 13.44
C LYS A 225 -4.00 13.78 14.91
N LYS A 226 -3.95 12.67 15.66
CA LYS A 226 -3.47 12.67 17.06
C LYS A 226 -2.02 13.16 17.16
N ARG A 227 -1.15 12.75 16.24
CA ARG A 227 0.24 13.23 16.19
C ARG A 227 0.32 14.73 15.88
N ALA A 228 -0.42 15.18 14.87
CA ALA A 228 -0.50 16.59 14.51
C ALA A 228 -1.02 17.46 15.67
N ASP A 229 -2.03 16.99 16.41
CA ASP A 229 -2.55 17.67 17.61
C ASP A 229 -1.49 17.78 18.71
N HIS A 230 -0.71 16.71 18.90
CA HIS A 230 0.40 16.73 19.84
C HIS A 230 1.51 17.71 19.41
N TRP A 231 1.95 17.67 18.15
CA TRP A 231 2.95 18.61 17.65
C TRP A 231 2.48 20.06 17.73
N ASN A 232 1.19 20.30 17.47
CA ASN A 232 0.60 21.62 17.54
C ASN A 232 0.60 22.17 18.98
N SER A 233 0.51 21.32 20.00
CA SER A 233 0.53 21.76 21.41
C SER A 233 1.93 22.05 21.96
N LEU A 234 2.99 21.60 21.28
CA LEU A 234 4.38 21.87 21.64
C LEU A 234 4.85 23.17 21.00
N GLU A 235 5.67 23.97 21.70
CA GLU A 235 6.27 25.19 21.13
C GLU A 235 7.18 24.82 19.94
N TYR A 236 8.08 23.86 20.16
CA TYR A 236 8.98 23.29 19.15
C TYR A 236 8.81 21.76 19.13
N PRO A 237 8.04 21.18 18.19
CA PRO A 237 7.75 19.75 18.12
C PRO A 237 8.92 18.93 17.51
N PHE A 238 10.15 19.38 17.71
CA PHE A 238 11.34 18.79 17.12
C PHE A 238 12.11 18.05 18.19
N GLY A 239 12.30 16.75 18.00
CA GLY A 239 13.14 15.92 18.86
C GLY A 239 14.15 15.19 18.00
N SER A 240 15.43 15.38 18.29
CA SER A 240 16.50 14.59 17.67
C SER A 240 17.64 14.35 18.65
N GLU A 241 18.58 13.49 18.26
CA GLU A 241 19.81 13.15 18.98
C GLU A 241 20.65 14.38 19.34
N MET A 242 20.55 15.46 18.56
CA MET A 242 21.27 16.71 18.76
C MET A 242 20.36 17.95 18.64
N PRO A 243 20.63 19.05 19.39
CA PRO A 243 19.78 20.25 19.40
C PRO A 243 19.74 21.05 18.08
N TRP A 244 20.66 20.79 17.16
CA TRP A 244 20.81 21.51 15.88
C TRP A 244 20.59 20.57 14.70
N ASP A 245 19.52 19.79 14.79
CA ASP A 245 19.10 18.81 13.79
C ASP A 245 17.68 19.09 13.27
N SER A 246 17.40 18.58 12.07
CA SER A 246 16.13 18.69 11.35
C SER A 246 15.48 17.35 10.99
N THR A 247 15.95 16.25 11.59
CA THR A 247 15.37 14.91 11.40
C THR A 247 13.87 14.90 11.75
N GLY A 248 13.04 14.40 10.83
CA GLY A 248 11.60 14.23 11.03
C GLY A 248 10.76 15.50 10.89
N GLN A 249 11.38 16.65 10.57
CA GLN A 249 10.64 17.91 10.38
C GLN A 249 9.76 17.90 9.14
N GLU A 250 10.08 17.09 8.13
CA GLU A 250 9.23 16.85 6.98
C GLU A 250 7.88 16.25 7.36
N GLU A 251 7.84 15.29 8.30
CA GLU A 251 6.59 14.68 8.76
C GLU A 251 5.73 15.71 9.51
N VAL A 252 6.36 16.48 10.41
CA VAL A 252 5.68 17.54 11.17
C VAL A 252 5.07 18.56 10.21
N TYR A 253 5.83 19.06 9.25
CA TYR A 253 5.33 20.04 8.28
C TYR A 253 4.17 19.48 7.45
N MET A 254 4.34 18.30 6.85
CA MET A 254 3.35 17.75 5.93
C MET A 254 2.00 17.51 6.62
N TRP A 255 1.98 16.93 7.82
CA TRP A 255 0.74 16.66 8.54
C TRP A 255 0.11 17.90 9.15
N THR A 256 0.91 18.82 9.67
CA THR A 256 0.38 20.09 10.22
C THR A 256 -0.22 20.95 9.10
N SER A 257 0.40 20.99 7.92
CA SER A 257 -0.19 21.61 6.73
C SER A 257 -1.49 20.91 6.32
N TYR A 258 -1.47 19.57 6.19
CA TYR A 258 -2.64 18.76 5.81
C TYR A 258 -3.86 19.00 6.73
N PHE A 259 -3.65 19.08 8.04
CA PHE A 259 -4.73 19.29 9.02
C PHE A 259 -5.06 20.78 9.30
N GLY A 260 -4.46 21.72 8.55
CA GLY A 260 -4.77 23.14 8.64
C GLY A 260 -4.13 23.89 9.83
N TYR A 261 -3.05 23.36 10.40
CA TYR A 261 -2.27 24.01 11.45
C TYR A 261 -1.17 24.89 10.85
N ALA A 262 -1.57 25.96 10.15
CA ALA A 262 -0.68 26.86 9.41
C ALA A 262 0.47 27.41 10.28
N ASP A 263 0.17 27.92 11.48
CA ASP A 263 1.21 28.44 12.40
C ASP A 263 2.29 27.41 12.71
N LYS A 264 1.92 26.13 12.87
CA LYS A 264 2.86 25.05 13.18
C LYS A 264 3.66 24.61 11.96
N ALA A 265 3.02 24.59 10.79
CA ALA A 265 3.71 24.36 9.52
C ALA A 265 4.75 25.45 9.27
N ASP A 266 4.41 26.72 9.51
CA ASP A 266 5.32 27.86 9.34
C ASP A 266 6.51 27.82 10.31
N VAL A 267 6.28 27.52 11.59
CA VAL A 267 7.37 27.32 12.56
C VAL A 267 8.32 26.22 12.09
N THR A 268 7.77 25.12 11.55
CA THR A 268 8.57 23.99 11.04
C THR A 268 9.36 24.36 9.80
N LEU A 269 8.74 25.03 8.82
CA LEU A 269 9.41 25.50 7.61
C LEU A 269 10.55 26.47 7.95
N ASN A 270 10.32 27.42 8.85
CA ASN A 270 11.35 28.36 9.29
C ASN A 270 12.51 27.66 10.00
N ALA A 271 12.24 26.64 10.81
CA ALA A 271 13.27 25.80 11.41
C ALA A 271 14.12 25.08 10.35
N VAL A 272 13.46 24.47 9.35
CA VAL A 272 14.15 23.83 8.21
C VAL A 272 15.04 24.81 7.46
N LEU A 273 14.52 26.00 7.13
CA LEU A 273 15.25 27.04 6.40
C LEU A 273 16.44 27.60 7.19
N ALA A 274 16.38 27.60 8.53
CA ALA A 274 17.53 27.96 9.37
C ALA A 274 18.73 26.99 9.19
N TYR A 275 18.46 25.74 8.82
CA TYR A 275 19.48 24.73 8.56
C TYR A 275 19.89 24.62 7.09
N MET A 276 19.07 25.09 6.14
CA MET A 276 19.33 24.98 4.71
C MET A 276 19.75 26.34 4.11
N PRO A 277 21.04 26.57 3.83
CA PRO A 277 21.50 27.85 3.33
C PRO A 277 21.35 27.95 1.81
N THR A 278 21.24 29.18 1.29
CA THR A 278 21.49 29.46 -0.12
C THR A 278 22.93 29.92 -0.33
N VAL A 279 23.74 29.08 -0.97
CA VAL A 279 25.16 29.35 -1.22
C VAL A 279 25.46 28.97 -2.66
N PRO A 280 26.16 29.79 -3.46
CA PRO A 280 26.51 29.44 -4.85
C PRO A 280 27.66 28.41 -4.90
N HIS A 281 27.46 27.26 -4.27
CA HIS A 281 28.40 26.14 -4.22
C HIS A 281 27.62 24.83 -4.16
N TRP A 282 27.98 23.87 -5.03
CA TRP A 282 27.25 22.61 -5.19
C TRP A 282 27.00 21.90 -3.85
N GLY A 283 28.03 21.80 -3.00
CA GLY A 283 27.95 21.06 -1.73
C GLY A 283 27.35 21.83 -0.55
N TYR A 284 27.14 23.14 -0.67
CA TYR A 284 26.57 23.95 0.42
C TYR A 284 25.15 24.42 0.12
N ASN A 285 24.80 24.67 -1.15
CA ASN A 285 23.47 25.14 -1.52
C ASN A 285 22.40 24.10 -1.14
N GLY A 286 21.41 24.49 -0.35
CA GLY A 286 20.36 23.57 0.11
C GLY A 286 20.86 22.41 0.97
N SER A 287 22.15 22.38 1.34
CA SER A 287 22.69 21.31 2.19
C SER A 287 22.31 21.58 3.64
N ALA A 288 21.45 20.75 4.22
CA ALA A 288 21.06 20.88 5.63
C ALA A 288 22.30 20.79 6.54
N ARG A 289 22.47 21.75 7.46
CA ARG A 289 23.61 21.84 8.39
C ARG A 289 23.69 20.62 9.32
N ARG A 290 24.72 19.79 9.13
CA ARG A 290 25.01 18.57 9.92
C ARG A 290 26.49 18.33 10.09
N TYR A 291 26.87 17.75 11.25
CA TYR A 291 28.28 17.66 11.66
C TYR A 291 28.71 16.34 12.32
N TRP A 292 27.81 15.48 12.80
CA TRP A 292 28.15 14.40 13.74
C TRP A 292 27.89 12.99 13.22
N ASP A 293 27.00 12.81 12.25
CA ASP A 293 26.58 11.50 11.72
C ASP A 293 27.76 10.61 11.26
N PHE A 294 28.87 11.20 10.77
CA PHE A 294 30.10 10.45 10.47
C PHE A 294 30.69 9.71 11.68
N VAL A 295 30.52 10.24 12.90
CA VAL A 295 30.99 9.58 14.14
C VAL A 295 30.26 8.25 14.38
N TYR A 296 29.02 8.14 13.93
CA TYR A 296 28.16 6.98 14.18
C TYR A 296 28.06 6.03 12.97
N GLY A 297 27.97 6.59 11.77
CA GLY A 297 27.66 5.85 10.54
C GLY A 297 28.66 6.04 9.39
N GLY A 298 29.69 6.88 9.57
CA GLY A 298 30.72 7.12 8.55
C GLY A 298 31.84 6.10 8.59
N LYS A 299 32.42 5.78 7.42
CA LYS A 299 33.66 5.00 7.35
C LYS A 299 34.84 5.78 7.93
N LEU A 300 34.88 7.09 7.71
CA LEU A 300 35.84 7.99 8.33
C LEU A 300 35.17 8.76 9.48
N ALA A 301 35.27 8.22 10.69
CA ALA A 301 34.63 8.78 11.87
C ALA A 301 35.32 10.08 12.36
N ARG A 302 34.60 11.21 12.31
CA ARG A 302 35.00 12.51 12.88
C ARG A 302 33.83 13.50 12.90
N ILE A 303 33.95 14.57 13.68
CA ILE A 303 33.03 15.71 13.63
C ILE A 303 33.46 16.63 12.49
N GLU A 304 32.61 16.78 11.48
CA GLU A 304 32.90 17.51 10.26
C GLU A 304 31.61 17.92 9.55
N ARG A 305 31.61 19.08 8.89
CA ARG A 305 30.49 19.49 8.04
C ARG A 305 30.25 18.44 6.95
N GLN A 306 29.09 17.82 6.95
CA GLN A 306 28.70 16.87 5.92
C GLN A 306 28.05 17.62 4.76
N LEU A 307 28.56 17.45 3.54
CA LEU A 307 27.93 18.03 2.35
C LEU A 307 26.91 17.02 1.80
N HIS A 308 25.67 17.47 1.69
CA HIS A 308 24.52 16.68 1.20
C HIS A 308 24.30 15.34 1.89
N HIS A 309 24.30 15.34 3.23
CA HIS A 309 23.74 14.25 4.03
C HIS A 309 22.22 14.11 3.79
N TYR A 310 21.62 12.99 4.26
CA TYR A 310 20.21 12.64 3.99
C TYR A 310 19.21 13.77 4.29
N GLY A 311 19.47 14.55 5.35
CA GLY A 311 18.60 15.66 5.76
C GLY A 311 18.41 16.72 4.67
N SER A 312 19.34 16.87 3.72
CA SER A 312 19.19 17.83 2.61
C SER A 312 18.03 17.44 1.69
N GLY A 313 17.92 16.14 1.37
CA GLY A 313 16.84 15.61 0.54
C GLY A 313 15.49 15.59 1.27
N LEU A 314 15.48 15.20 2.54
CA LEU A 314 14.25 15.18 3.35
C LEU A 314 13.70 16.60 3.59
N ASN A 315 14.55 17.53 3.99
CA ASN A 315 14.14 18.91 4.22
C ASN A 315 13.67 19.63 2.95
N ALA A 316 14.05 19.15 1.76
CA ALA A 316 13.52 19.68 0.51
C ALA A 316 12.03 19.37 0.32
N ILE A 317 11.47 18.32 0.97
CA ILE A 317 10.04 17.98 0.93
C ILE A 317 9.18 19.17 1.38
N PRO A 318 9.30 19.66 2.64
CA PRO A 318 8.48 20.77 3.11
C PRO A 318 8.77 22.07 2.37
N VAL A 319 10.02 22.33 1.97
CA VAL A 319 10.38 23.57 1.26
C VAL A 319 9.77 23.62 -0.14
N LEU A 320 9.82 22.52 -0.89
CA LEU A 320 9.21 22.45 -2.22
C LEU A 320 7.68 22.35 -2.17
N ALA A 321 7.11 21.76 -1.13
CA ALA A 321 5.67 21.82 -0.86
C ALA A 321 5.24 23.28 -0.62
N ALA A 322 5.89 23.99 0.31
CA ALA A 322 5.63 25.39 0.59
C ALA A 322 5.77 26.29 -0.64
N TYR A 323 6.77 26.03 -1.49
CA TYR A 323 6.95 26.74 -2.76
C TYR A 323 5.79 26.50 -3.73
N ARG A 324 5.27 25.28 -3.85
CA ARG A 324 4.13 25.01 -4.75
C ARG A 324 2.87 25.78 -4.31
N ASP A 325 2.69 25.97 -3.00
CA ASP A 325 1.62 26.80 -2.45
C ASP A 325 1.89 28.31 -2.60
N ASN A 326 3.17 28.71 -2.69
CA ASN A 326 3.62 30.10 -2.80
C ASN A 326 4.60 30.27 -3.97
N PRO A 327 4.14 30.12 -5.23
CA PRO A 327 5.01 29.97 -6.40
C PRO A 327 5.81 31.22 -6.76
N ASP A 328 5.48 32.38 -6.18
CA ASP A 328 6.25 33.62 -6.36
C ASP A 328 7.54 33.64 -5.51
N ASP A 329 7.65 32.79 -4.49
CA ASP A 329 8.80 32.74 -3.59
C ASP A 329 9.98 31.99 -4.24
N PHE A 330 10.78 32.75 -5.00
CA PHE A 330 11.99 32.25 -5.63
C PHE A 330 13.04 31.72 -4.64
N TYR A 331 13.02 32.19 -3.38
CA TYR A 331 13.96 31.73 -2.37
C TYR A 331 13.66 30.28 -1.98
N LEU A 332 12.38 29.93 -1.76
CA LEU A 332 11.98 28.55 -1.48
C LEU A 332 12.33 27.61 -2.63
N LEU A 333 12.07 28.02 -3.88
CA LEU A 333 12.46 27.23 -5.06
C LEU A 333 13.96 26.92 -5.06
N ARG A 334 14.80 27.95 -4.84
CA ARG A 334 16.25 27.79 -4.83
C ARG A 334 16.75 26.86 -3.74
N VAL A 335 16.25 27.02 -2.51
CA VAL A 335 16.67 26.20 -1.37
C VAL A 335 16.20 24.76 -1.54
N GLY A 336 14.91 24.58 -1.82
CA GLY A 336 14.28 23.27 -1.92
C GLY A 336 14.83 22.45 -3.08
N HIS A 337 14.99 23.06 -4.25
CA HIS A 337 15.56 22.36 -5.41
C HIS A 337 17.01 21.94 -5.13
N ALA A 338 17.83 22.82 -4.57
CA ALA A 338 19.21 22.49 -4.26
C ALA A 338 19.34 21.36 -3.23
N GLY A 339 18.49 21.35 -2.19
CA GLY A 339 18.44 20.25 -1.23
C GLY A 339 18.01 18.93 -1.85
N SER A 340 16.99 18.97 -2.72
CA SER A 340 16.49 17.80 -3.45
C SER A 340 17.56 17.19 -4.37
N MET A 341 18.41 18.03 -4.98
CA MET A 341 19.51 17.56 -5.83
C MET A 341 20.72 17.02 -5.06
N GLY A 342 20.82 17.27 -3.75
CA GLY A 342 21.93 16.86 -2.90
C GLY A 342 22.26 15.35 -2.95
N PRO A 343 21.28 14.45 -2.77
CA PRO A 343 21.48 13.01 -2.90
C PRO A 343 22.09 12.60 -4.25
N LEU A 344 21.68 13.23 -5.35
CA LEU A 344 22.24 12.96 -6.68
C LEU A 344 23.66 13.50 -6.85
N ALA A 345 23.97 14.64 -6.23
CA ALA A 345 25.30 15.24 -6.30
C ALA A 345 26.38 14.35 -5.66
N ASN A 346 25.99 13.55 -4.66
CA ASN A 346 26.86 12.61 -3.97
C ASN A 346 26.93 11.22 -4.64
N THR A 347 25.94 10.85 -5.47
CA THR A 347 25.93 9.55 -6.15
C THR A 347 27.12 9.42 -7.11
N THR A 348 27.89 8.34 -6.95
CA THR A 348 29.04 8.07 -7.81
C THR A 348 28.61 7.58 -9.21
N ARG A 349 29.53 7.61 -10.17
CA ARG A 349 29.26 7.16 -11.55
C ARG A 349 28.88 5.68 -11.65
N ASP A 350 29.39 4.85 -10.75
CA ASP A 350 29.06 3.43 -10.62
C ASP A 350 27.78 3.16 -9.80
N GLY A 351 27.12 4.21 -9.30
CA GLY A 351 25.82 4.15 -8.63
C GLY A 351 25.87 3.99 -7.12
N PHE A 352 27.03 4.16 -6.49
CA PHE A 352 27.15 4.14 -5.03
C PHE A 352 26.62 5.45 -4.43
N GLY A 353 25.72 5.32 -3.45
CA GLY A 353 25.17 6.44 -2.68
C GLY A 353 25.85 6.52 -1.32
N PRO A 354 26.83 7.42 -1.12
CA PRO A 354 27.53 7.57 0.15
C PRO A 354 26.66 8.29 1.18
N ALA A 355 26.92 8.07 2.47
CA ALA A 355 26.20 8.73 3.57
C ALA A 355 26.23 10.27 3.42
N ALA A 356 27.42 10.81 3.14
CA ALA A 356 27.63 12.20 2.76
C ALA A 356 29.02 12.39 2.12
N PHE A 357 29.33 13.61 1.73
CA PHE A 357 30.66 14.02 1.26
C PHE A 357 31.43 14.77 2.36
N HIS A 358 32.69 14.42 2.57
CA HIS A 358 33.59 15.03 3.55
C HIS A 358 34.03 16.43 3.09
N SER A 359 33.67 17.47 3.84
CA SER A 359 33.96 18.88 3.48
C SER A 359 35.39 19.36 3.75
N TYR A 360 36.17 18.66 4.58
CA TYR A 360 37.51 19.10 4.96
C TYR A 360 38.43 19.12 3.75
N PRO A 361 39.18 20.22 3.51
CA PRO A 361 40.08 20.35 2.37
C PRO A 361 41.12 19.23 2.25
N SER A 362 41.51 18.61 3.36
CA SER A 362 42.46 17.50 3.40
C SER A 362 41.85 16.15 2.99
N THR A 363 40.53 16.05 2.87
CA THR A 363 39.83 14.81 2.49
C THR A 363 39.09 14.99 1.17
N LEU A 364 38.13 15.92 1.09
CA LEU A 364 37.32 16.21 -0.10
C LEU A 364 36.93 14.95 -0.90
N ASP A 365 36.31 13.99 -0.21
CA ASP A 365 35.94 12.70 -0.78
C ASP A 365 34.56 12.24 -0.26
N ILE A 366 33.95 11.32 -0.97
CA ILE A 366 32.74 10.63 -0.52
C ILE A 366 33.05 9.73 0.67
N ASP A 367 32.13 9.64 1.64
CA ASP A 367 32.28 8.62 2.69
C ASP A 367 32.18 7.22 2.08
N GLY A 368 32.95 6.27 2.60
CA GLY A 368 32.99 4.91 2.05
C GLY A 368 31.84 4.01 2.46
N TYR A 369 30.90 4.47 3.29
CA TYR A 369 29.66 3.79 3.64
C TYR A 369 28.45 4.55 3.12
N ALA A 370 27.38 3.80 2.80
CA ALA A 370 26.12 4.37 2.38
C ALA A 370 25.32 4.96 3.56
N GLY A 371 25.49 4.39 4.76
CA GLY A 371 24.76 4.83 5.95
C GLY A 371 23.26 4.91 5.72
N ASP A 372 22.71 6.09 5.96
CA ASP A 372 21.30 6.48 5.83
C ASP A 372 21.00 7.25 4.52
N TYR A 373 21.87 7.15 3.51
CA TYR A 373 21.69 7.74 2.18
C TYR A 373 20.28 7.51 1.60
N GLY A 374 19.71 6.32 1.82
CA GLY A 374 18.39 5.94 1.30
C GLY A 374 17.28 6.91 1.67
N SER A 375 17.30 7.48 2.88
CA SER A 375 16.33 8.48 3.33
C SER A 375 16.46 9.79 2.55
N GLY A 376 17.69 10.20 2.24
CA GLY A 376 17.94 11.39 1.41
C GLY A 376 17.47 11.17 -0.02
N PHE A 377 17.81 10.01 -0.59
CA PHE A 377 17.37 9.63 -1.93
C PHE A 377 15.85 9.53 -2.05
N TYR A 378 15.15 9.08 -1.00
CA TYR A 378 13.69 9.15 -0.93
C TYR A 378 13.18 10.58 -1.09
N GLY A 379 13.76 11.55 -0.39
CA GLY A 379 13.43 12.97 -0.52
C GLY A 379 13.61 13.52 -1.94
N TYR A 380 14.62 13.05 -2.68
CA TYR A 380 14.75 13.32 -4.12
C TYR A 380 13.63 12.64 -4.93
N ALA A 381 13.43 11.34 -4.72
CA ALA A 381 12.52 10.53 -5.53
C ALA A 381 11.08 11.02 -5.47
N VAL A 382 10.60 11.45 -4.29
CA VAL A 382 9.22 11.93 -4.12
C VAL A 382 8.99 13.38 -4.58
N ASN A 383 10.05 14.19 -4.65
CA ASN A 383 9.95 15.60 -5.07
C ASN A 383 10.52 15.90 -6.46
N SER A 384 11.07 14.90 -7.15
CA SER A 384 11.73 15.07 -8.43
C SER A 384 10.78 15.71 -9.45
N SER A 385 10.93 17.01 -9.68
CA SER A 385 10.14 17.79 -10.63
C SER A 385 11.02 18.82 -11.32
N SER A 386 10.66 19.18 -12.55
CA SER A 386 11.25 20.32 -13.25
C SER A 386 10.42 21.56 -12.99
N TYR A 387 11.06 22.68 -12.66
CA TYR A 387 10.35 23.92 -12.36
C TYR A 387 10.63 24.96 -13.44
N ILE A 388 9.57 25.54 -14.01
CA ILE A 388 9.65 26.65 -14.96
C ILE A 388 9.21 27.91 -14.22
N TYR A 389 10.08 28.92 -14.18
CA TYR A 389 9.88 30.14 -13.41
C TYR A 389 10.21 31.37 -14.26
N HIS A 390 9.47 32.47 -14.08
CA HIS A 390 9.75 33.75 -14.74
C HIS A 390 10.35 34.73 -13.74
N HIS A 391 11.68 34.81 -13.73
CA HIS A 391 12.42 35.67 -12.82
C HIS A 391 12.42 37.13 -13.29
N PRO A 392 12.22 38.10 -12.38
CA PRO A 392 12.16 39.53 -12.73
C PRO A 392 13.46 40.06 -13.38
N GLU A 393 14.62 39.49 -13.03
CA GLU A 393 15.92 39.88 -13.59
C GLU A 393 16.42 38.96 -14.72
N PHE A 394 16.12 37.66 -14.65
CA PHE A 394 16.72 36.65 -15.54
C PHE A 394 15.75 36.19 -16.63
N GLY A 395 14.49 36.65 -16.61
CA GLY A 395 13.43 36.15 -17.47
C GLY A 395 13.11 34.69 -17.17
N TRP A 396 12.79 33.92 -18.21
CA TRP A 396 12.45 32.50 -18.07
C TRP A 396 13.66 31.65 -17.68
N VAL A 397 13.53 30.93 -16.57
CA VAL A 397 14.53 29.99 -16.05
C VAL A 397 13.89 28.64 -15.77
N ALA A 398 14.68 27.58 -15.91
CA ALA A 398 14.26 26.22 -15.55
C ALA A 398 15.20 25.62 -14.51
N PHE A 399 14.62 24.90 -13.55
CA PHE A 399 15.33 24.04 -12.61
C PHE A 399 15.10 22.59 -13.02
N SER A 400 16.18 21.79 -13.12
CA SER A 400 16.15 20.44 -13.70
C SER A 400 15.52 20.39 -15.11
N GLY A 401 15.87 21.36 -15.96
CA GLY A 401 15.48 21.36 -17.37
C GLY A 401 16.37 22.27 -18.23
N ASN A 402 16.36 22.04 -19.55
CA ASN A 402 17.00 22.94 -20.51
C ASN A 402 15.90 23.80 -21.15
N LEU A 403 15.97 25.12 -20.95
CA LEU A 403 14.95 26.06 -21.43
C LEU A 403 15.46 26.84 -22.64
N THR A 404 14.63 26.94 -23.67
CA THR A 404 14.82 27.84 -24.81
C THR A 404 13.54 28.64 -25.08
N GLN A 405 13.70 29.89 -25.49
CA GLN A 405 12.59 30.75 -25.90
C GLN A 405 12.61 30.92 -27.43
N GLU A 406 11.50 30.54 -28.08
CA GLU A 406 11.31 30.66 -29.53
C GLU A 406 10.04 31.47 -29.81
N GLY A 407 10.20 32.77 -30.09
CA GLY A 407 9.08 33.71 -30.16
C GLY A 407 8.34 33.76 -28.83
N ASP A 408 7.04 33.48 -28.85
CA ASP A 408 6.18 33.46 -27.67
C ASP A 408 6.12 32.09 -26.97
N TRP A 409 6.93 31.12 -27.39
CA TRP A 409 6.95 29.78 -26.80
C TRP A 409 8.17 29.58 -25.91
N ILE A 410 7.90 29.15 -24.68
CA ILE A 410 8.89 28.75 -23.68
C ILE A 410 8.99 27.23 -23.71
N LYS A 411 10.05 26.71 -24.33
CA LYS A 411 10.27 25.28 -24.52
C LYS A 411 11.23 24.76 -23.47
N THR A 412 10.82 23.74 -22.72
CA THR A 412 11.64 23.18 -21.64
C THR A 412 11.80 21.68 -21.80
N GLU A 413 13.02 21.23 -22.10
CA GLU A 413 13.40 19.81 -22.06
C GLU A 413 13.57 19.37 -20.60
N ILE A 414 12.97 18.23 -20.24
CA ILE A 414 12.96 17.71 -18.88
C ILE A 414 14.20 16.83 -18.63
N THR A 415 14.99 17.20 -17.63
CA THR A 415 16.27 16.52 -17.30
C THR A 415 16.26 15.80 -15.96
N THR A 416 15.15 15.80 -15.22
CA THR A 416 15.00 14.99 -14.00
C THR A 416 15.13 13.49 -14.29
N ALA A 417 15.53 12.69 -13.31
CA ALA A 417 15.65 11.25 -13.47
C ALA A 417 14.27 10.58 -13.70
N GLY A 418 13.24 11.07 -12.99
CA GLY A 418 11.87 10.57 -13.11
C GLY A 418 11.20 10.89 -14.45
N LYS A 419 11.52 12.05 -15.06
CA LYS A 419 10.89 12.55 -16.29
C LYS A 419 9.36 12.47 -16.26
N ASN A 420 8.76 12.74 -15.10
CA ASN A 420 7.34 12.49 -14.86
C ASN A 420 6.63 13.67 -14.18
N SER A 421 7.34 14.71 -13.74
CA SER A 421 6.71 15.86 -13.07
C SER A 421 7.30 17.19 -13.56
N VAL A 422 6.43 18.16 -13.80
CA VAL A 422 6.78 19.54 -14.16
C VAL A 422 5.86 20.50 -13.42
N PHE A 423 6.41 21.59 -12.87
CA PHE A 423 5.65 22.67 -12.26
C PHE A 423 5.90 23.99 -12.99
N ILE A 424 4.84 24.66 -13.43
CA ILE A 424 4.88 25.94 -14.14
C ILE A 424 4.43 27.03 -13.18
N ALA A 425 5.38 27.77 -12.62
CA ALA A 425 5.14 28.67 -11.50
C ALA A 425 4.15 29.80 -11.78
N PRO A 426 4.22 30.52 -12.93
CA PRO A 426 3.26 31.59 -13.23
C PRO A 426 1.82 31.11 -13.34
N GLU A 427 1.64 29.81 -13.61
CA GLU A 427 0.32 29.21 -13.73
C GLU A 427 -0.14 28.47 -12.46
N SER A 428 0.76 28.28 -11.49
CA SER A 428 0.60 27.33 -10.38
C SER A 428 0.16 25.94 -10.86
N LEU A 429 0.60 25.54 -12.05
CA LEU A 429 0.19 24.30 -12.69
C LEU A 429 1.21 23.21 -12.40
N GLU A 430 0.75 22.11 -11.80
CA GLU A 430 1.51 20.88 -11.69
C GLU A 430 1.06 19.86 -12.73
N ILE A 431 2.02 19.30 -13.46
CA ILE A 431 1.83 18.29 -14.50
C ILE A 431 2.54 17.02 -14.07
N ASN A 432 1.78 15.98 -13.74
CA ASN A 432 2.30 14.68 -13.33
C ASN A 432 1.92 13.59 -14.34
N ALA A 433 2.91 12.90 -14.89
CA ALA A 433 2.73 11.68 -15.68
C ALA A 433 2.70 10.47 -14.73
N VAL A 434 1.50 9.96 -14.47
CA VAL A 434 1.26 8.73 -13.70
C VAL A 434 1.78 7.50 -14.45
N SER A 435 1.76 7.57 -15.79
CA SER A 435 2.45 6.63 -16.68
C SER A 435 3.00 7.35 -17.90
N GLY A 436 4.04 6.76 -18.51
CA GLY A 436 4.80 7.40 -19.58
C GLY A 436 5.92 8.30 -19.03
N LYS A 437 6.62 8.98 -19.94
CA LYS A 437 7.68 9.96 -19.59
C LYS A 437 7.50 11.24 -20.39
N ILE A 438 7.59 12.37 -19.70
CA ILE A 438 7.62 13.72 -20.26
C ILE A 438 9.02 13.95 -20.82
N ARG A 439 9.09 14.35 -22.09
CA ARG A 439 10.35 14.75 -22.74
C ARG A 439 10.51 16.26 -22.71
N GLN A 440 9.45 16.97 -23.04
CA GLN A 440 9.47 18.42 -23.20
C GLN A 440 8.11 19.00 -22.83
N VAL A 441 8.10 20.19 -22.25
CA VAL A 441 6.90 21.00 -22.03
C VAL A 441 7.12 22.37 -22.67
N ASP A 442 6.22 22.73 -23.58
CA ASP A 442 6.19 24.05 -24.21
C ASP A 442 4.99 24.82 -23.66
N TYR A 443 5.25 26.04 -23.21
CA TYR A 443 4.24 26.94 -22.66
C TYR A 443 4.26 28.28 -23.39
N ASN A 444 3.09 28.77 -23.77
CA ASN A 444 2.93 30.09 -24.38
C ASN A 444 2.22 31.05 -23.40
N PRO A 445 2.95 31.99 -22.77
CA PRO A 445 2.39 32.91 -21.77
C PRO A 445 1.44 33.96 -22.33
N LEU A 446 1.34 34.14 -23.65
CA LEU A 446 0.38 35.09 -24.25
C LEU A 446 -0.99 34.45 -24.49
N THR A 447 -1.01 33.13 -24.70
CA THR A 447 -2.21 32.39 -25.13
C THR A 447 -2.66 31.35 -24.13
N ASP A 448 -1.90 31.12 -23.07
CA ASP A 448 -2.10 30.08 -22.05
C ASP A 448 -2.13 28.66 -22.64
N GLU A 449 -1.50 28.47 -23.80
CA GLU A 449 -1.41 27.18 -24.47
C GLU A 449 -0.22 26.37 -23.95
N MET A 450 -0.47 25.07 -23.79
CA MET A 450 0.47 24.08 -23.30
C MET A 450 0.62 22.95 -24.31
N VAL A 451 1.85 22.52 -24.56
CA VAL A 451 2.17 21.37 -25.41
C VAL A 451 3.19 20.49 -24.68
N ILE A 452 2.78 19.27 -24.33
CA ILE A 452 3.62 18.28 -23.68
C ILE A 452 4.04 17.24 -24.72
N GLU A 453 5.34 17.10 -24.95
CA GLU A 453 5.91 15.96 -25.67
C GLU A 453 6.18 14.82 -24.68
N PHE A 454 5.72 13.61 -24.99
CA PHE A 454 5.90 12.44 -24.14
C PHE A 454 6.20 11.17 -24.94
N SER A 455 6.65 10.13 -24.24
CA SER A 455 6.94 8.82 -24.84
C SER A 455 6.00 7.72 -24.36
N GLY A 456 5.55 6.89 -25.30
CA GLY A 456 4.62 5.77 -25.04
C GLY A 456 3.17 6.22 -25.02
N ASP A 457 2.30 5.37 -24.49
CA ASP A 457 0.99 5.78 -23.97
C ASP A 457 1.21 6.41 -22.59
N ALA A 458 0.52 7.50 -22.30
CA ALA A 458 0.70 8.24 -21.05
C ALA A 458 -0.63 8.57 -20.38
N GLN A 459 -0.58 8.65 -19.06
CA GLN A 459 -1.68 9.12 -18.21
C GLN A 459 -1.18 10.32 -17.42
N PHE A 460 -1.90 11.43 -17.53
CA PHE A 460 -1.55 12.67 -16.87
C PHE A 460 -2.55 13.03 -15.79
N GLU A 461 -2.03 13.43 -14.64
CA GLU A 461 -2.71 14.13 -13.57
C GLU A 461 -2.25 15.59 -13.60
N LEU A 462 -3.21 16.50 -13.58
CA LEU A 462 -2.95 17.94 -13.65
C LEU A 462 -3.58 18.59 -12.42
N HIS A 463 -2.76 19.22 -11.58
CA HIS A 463 -3.23 20.01 -10.45
C HIS A 463 -3.18 21.49 -10.80
N LEU A 464 -4.31 22.15 -10.59
CA LEU A 464 -4.55 23.54 -10.95
C LEU A 464 -5.20 24.25 -9.76
N PRO A 465 -4.98 25.57 -9.63
CA PRO A 465 -5.77 26.41 -8.74
C PRO A 465 -7.27 26.31 -9.03
N GLU A 466 -8.12 26.50 -8.02
CA GLU A 466 -9.59 26.41 -8.13
C GLU A 466 -10.18 27.40 -9.15
N ASP A 467 -9.52 28.54 -9.35
CA ASP A 467 -9.93 29.59 -10.28
C ASP A 467 -9.50 29.31 -11.73
N LYS A 468 -8.76 28.22 -12.00
CA LYS A 468 -8.34 27.82 -13.34
C LYS A 468 -9.01 26.52 -13.79
N LYS A 469 -9.17 26.40 -15.11
CA LYS A 469 -9.61 25.15 -15.74
C LYS A 469 -8.92 24.94 -17.07
N ILE A 470 -8.90 23.69 -17.49
CA ILE A 470 -8.43 23.29 -18.80
C ILE A 470 -9.57 23.47 -19.81
N LEU A 471 -9.33 24.29 -20.83
CA LEU A 471 -10.09 24.28 -22.06
C LEU A 471 -9.51 23.18 -22.95
N SER A 472 -10.27 22.10 -23.08
CA SER A 472 -9.91 21.00 -23.95
C SER A 472 -10.55 21.13 -25.33
N GLU A 473 -9.83 20.65 -26.35
CA GLU A 473 -10.50 20.15 -27.56
C GLU A 473 -11.37 18.94 -27.17
N LYS A 474 -12.43 18.65 -27.95
CA LYS A 474 -13.44 17.60 -27.69
C LYS A 474 -12.88 16.18 -27.41
N SER A 475 -11.56 15.96 -27.55
CA SER A 475 -10.85 14.69 -27.40
C SER A 475 -10.21 14.43 -26.04
N LEU A 476 -10.18 15.38 -25.09
CA LEU A 476 -9.59 15.13 -23.76
C LEU A 476 -10.64 14.70 -22.76
N GLN A 477 -10.73 13.38 -22.52
CA GLN A 477 -11.55 12.81 -21.46
C GLN A 477 -10.65 12.21 -20.38
N LYS A 478 -11.05 12.42 -19.12
CA LYS A 478 -10.46 11.71 -18.00
C LYS A 478 -10.93 10.25 -18.03
N ASN A 479 -10.04 9.32 -17.74
CA ASN A 479 -10.42 7.92 -17.55
C ASN A 479 -11.16 7.73 -16.22
N LYS A 480 -11.60 6.51 -15.92
CA LYS A 480 -12.33 6.18 -14.68
C LYS A 480 -11.55 6.50 -13.38
N ARG A 481 -10.23 6.71 -13.46
CA ARG A 481 -9.36 7.09 -12.34
C ARG A 481 -9.13 8.60 -12.25
N GLY A 482 -9.71 9.40 -13.15
CA GLY A 482 -9.54 10.85 -13.15
C GLY A 482 -8.32 11.36 -13.94
N TYR A 483 -7.55 10.49 -14.61
CA TYR A 483 -6.38 10.87 -15.38
C TYR A 483 -6.69 11.15 -16.85
N TYR A 484 -6.02 12.13 -17.45
CA TYR A 484 -6.05 12.36 -18.89
C TYR A 484 -5.26 11.26 -19.60
N GLU A 485 -5.95 10.42 -20.36
CA GLU A 485 -5.32 9.30 -21.09
C GLU A 485 -5.00 9.73 -22.52
N ILE A 486 -3.71 9.77 -22.87
CA ILE A 486 -3.25 10.19 -24.19
C ILE A 486 -2.49 9.03 -24.85
N LYS A 487 -3.07 8.49 -25.92
CA LYS A 487 -2.46 7.43 -26.70
C LYS A 487 -1.28 7.94 -27.52
N LYS A 488 -0.30 7.07 -27.73
CA LYS A 488 0.84 7.36 -28.59
C LYS A 488 0.37 7.76 -29.99
N GLY A 489 0.93 8.85 -30.52
CA GLY A 489 0.66 9.28 -31.89
C GLY A 489 1.21 8.30 -32.92
N LYS A 490 0.67 8.33 -34.16
CA LYS A 490 1.24 7.60 -35.32
C LYS A 490 2.60 8.15 -35.77
N LYS A 491 2.95 9.37 -35.35
CA LYS A 491 4.26 10.01 -35.59
C LYS A 491 5.22 9.62 -34.46
N GLU A 492 6.53 9.79 -34.67
CA GLU A 492 7.56 9.50 -33.64
C GLU A 492 7.39 10.27 -32.32
N ARG A 493 6.66 11.39 -32.34
CA ARG A 493 6.41 12.25 -31.17
C ARG A 493 4.94 12.23 -30.79
N SER A 494 4.65 11.86 -29.55
CA SER A 494 3.31 11.96 -28.95
C SER A 494 3.16 13.31 -28.28
N ILE A 495 2.03 13.97 -28.53
CA ILE A 495 1.76 15.34 -28.07
C ILE A 495 0.46 15.38 -27.29
N PHE A 496 0.49 16.01 -26.12
CA PHE A 496 -0.68 16.38 -25.35
C PHE A 496 -0.78 17.91 -25.33
N ARG A 497 -1.80 18.45 -25.99
CA ARG A 497 -2.04 19.90 -26.07
C ARG A 497 -3.31 20.28 -25.32
N PHE A 498 -3.24 21.36 -24.56
CA PHE A 498 -4.39 21.97 -23.91
C PHE A 498 -4.16 23.46 -23.68
N LYS A 499 -5.22 24.17 -23.32
CA LYS A 499 -5.17 25.60 -23.00
C LYS A 499 -5.75 25.84 -21.61
N LEU A 500 -5.19 26.76 -20.84
CA LEU A 500 -5.77 27.20 -19.57
C LEU A 500 -6.79 28.31 -19.79
N SER A 501 -7.76 28.42 -18.89
CA SER A 501 -8.63 29.58 -18.79
C SER A 501 -9.03 29.87 -17.36
N ASN A 502 -9.26 31.15 -17.08
CA ASN A 502 -9.77 31.59 -15.79
C ASN A 502 -11.28 31.31 -15.70
N ASN A 503 -11.72 30.78 -14.57
CA ASN A 503 -13.11 30.75 -14.17
C ASN A 503 -13.55 32.20 -13.92
N LYS A 504 -14.25 32.81 -14.88
CA LYS A 504 -15.02 34.02 -14.60
C LYS A 504 -16.10 33.65 -13.58
N ILE A 505 -15.84 33.86 -12.29
CA ILE A 505 -16.90 33.99 -11.30
C ILE A 505 -17.72 35.19 -11.76
N LYS A 506 -18.93 34.94 -12.27
CA LYS A 506 -19.93 35.99 -12.38
C LYS A 506 -20.26 36.43 -10.96
N GLN A 507 -19.58 37.46 -10.46
CA GLN A 507 -20.14 38.27 -9.38
C GLN A 507 -21.37 38.98 -9.98
N GLN A 508 -22.55 38.55 -9.54
CA GLN A 508 -23.79 39.32 -9.65
C GLN A 508 -23.97 40.14 -8.39
#